data_AF-M2R2E8-F1
#
_entry.id   AF-M2R2E8-F1
#
_cell.length_a   1.000
_cell.length_b   1.000
_cell.length_c   1.000
_cell.angle_alpha   90.00
_cell.angle_beta   90.00
_cell.angle_gamma   90.00
#
_symmetry.space_group_name_H-M   'P 1'
#
loop_
_entity.id
_entity.type
_entity.pdbx_description
1 polymer ?
#
loop_
_entity_poly.entity_id
_entity_poly.type
_entity_poly.pdbx_seq_one_letter_code
_entity_poly.pdbx_strand_id
1 'polypeptide(L)' 'MTPESLSTLCDILGPILQDQLGSECLNRALGGGPALWECVIYLGSIVLGKGKASTPALAFDAGVRDAIARIS' A
#
# COMPACT_ATOMS: atom_id res chain seq x y z
N MET A 1 9.04 -2.15 -8.05
CA MET A 1 8.95 -1.05 -7.07
C MET A 1 9.41 0.20 -7.78
N THR A 2 8.53 1.17 -8.06
CA THR A 2 9.00 2.52 -8.40
C THR A 2 9.32 3.23 -7.09
N PRO A 3 10.59 3.57 -6.80
CA PRO A 3 11.00 4.14 -5.51
C PRO A 3 10.26 5.43 -5.13
N GLU A 4 9.74 6.14 -6.12
CA GLU A 4 9.15 7.48 -5.99
C GLU A 4 7.86 7.50 -5.15
N SER A 5 6.97 6.52 -5.32
CA SER A 5 5.69 6.50 -4.59
C SER A 5 5.89 6.36 -3.09
N LEU A 6 6.86 5.54 -2.67
CA LEU A 6 7.15 5.30 -1.25
C LEU A 6 7.87 6.51 -0.63
N SER A 7 8.83 7.11 -1.34
CA SER A 7 9.52 8.30 -0.85
C SER A 7 8.55 9.46 -0.63
N THR A 8 7.61 9.68 -1.56
CA THR A 8 6.59 10.71 -1.40
C THR A 8 5.69 10.47 -0.20
N LEU A 9 5.27 9.21 0.04
CA LEU A 9 4.47 8.88 1.23
C LEU A 9 5.28 9.13 2.52
N CYS A 10 6.55 8.75 2.54
CA CYS A 10 7.46 8.98 3.66
C CYS A 10 7.74 10.46 3.92
N ASP A 11 7.80 11.28 2.88
CA ASP A 11 7.98 12.73 2.97
C ASP A 11 6.73 13.41 3.57
N ILE A 12 5.53 12.97 3.17
CA ILE A 12 4.26 13.53 3.69
C ILE A 12 4.06 13.15 5.16
N LEU A 13 4.32 11.90 5.53
CA LEU A 13 4.12 11.41 6.89
C LEU A 13 5.16 11.98 7.87
N GLY A 14 6.32 12.39 7.37
CA GLY A 14 7.40 12.90 8.21
C GLY A 14 8.07 11.81 9.06
N PRO A 15 9.27 12.10 9.61
CA PRO A 15 10.17 11.09 10.16
C PRO A 15 9.62 10.33 11.38
N ILE A 16 8.75 10.95 12.17
CA ILE A 16 8.18 10.36 13.40
C ILE A 16 7.17 9.24 13.09
N LEU A 17 6.51 9.33 11.93
CA LEU A 17 5.45 8.41 11.53
C LEU A 17 6.00 7.25 10.67
N GLN A 18 7.25 7.33 10.19
CA GLN A 18 7.88 6.27 9.39
C GLN A 18 8.03 4.95 10.14
N ASP A 19 8.38 4.98 11.43
CA ASP A 19 8.50 3.78 12.26
C ASP A 19 7.15 3.06 12.49
N GLN A 20 6.04 3.75 12.21
CA GLN A 20 4.69 3.21 12.33
C GLN A 20 4.10 2.82 10.97
N LEU A 21 4.80 3.11 9.86
CA LEU A 21 4.34 2.79 8.53
C LEU A 21 4.59 1.30 8.25
N GLY A 22 3.52 0.58 7.96
CA GLY A 22 3.57 -0.82 7.59
C GLY A 22 2.67 -1.14 6.40
N SER A 23 2.85 -2.35 5.89
CA SER A 23 2.01 -2.86 4.80
C SER A 23 1.81 -4.36 4.90
N GLU A 24 0.60 -4.80 4.61
CA GLU A 24 0.26 -6.21 4.51
C GLU A 24 -0.27 -6.51 3.11
N CYS A 25 0.31 -7.51 2.45
CA CYS A 25 -0.13 -7.97 1.14
C CYS A 25 -0.62 -9.42 1.23
N LEU A 26 -1.88 -9.62 0.88
CA LEU A 26 -2.55 -10.90 0.90
C LEU A 26 -2.88 -11.32 -0.52
N ASN A 27 -2.57 -12.58 -0.86
CA ASN A 27 -3.01 -13.18 -2.10
C ASN A 27 -4.38 -13.83 -1.89
N ARG A 28 -5.41 -13.31 -2.55
CA ARG A 28 -6.71 -13.96 -2.64
C ARG A 28 -6.85 -14.60 -4.00
N ALA A 29 -6.59 -15.90 -4.05
CA ALA A 29 -7.01 -16.74 -5.17
C ALA A 29 -8.54 -16.87 -5.10
N LEU A 30 -9.25 -16.12 -5.96
CA LEU A 30 -10.70 -16.23 -6.10
C LEU A 30 -11.01 -17.50 -6.90
N GLY A 31 -11.16 -18.64 -6.22
CA GLY A 31 -11.73 -19.91 -6.70
C GLY A 31 -11.78 -20.11 -8.23
N GLY A 32 -10.61 -20.28 -8.86
CA GLY A 32 -10.47 -20.56 -10.30
C GLY A 32 -10.14 -19.37 -11.21
N GLY A 33 -10.14 -18.14 -10.70
CA GLY A 33 -9.72 -16.92 -11.40
C GLY A 33 -8.24 -16.55 -11.20
N PRO A 34 -7.72 -15.56 -11.95
CA PRO A 34 -6.35 -15.08 -11.79
C PRO A 34 -6.11 -14.58 -10.36
N ALA A 35 -4.96 -14.93 -9.79
CA ALA A 35 -4.58 -14.53 -8.45
C ALA A 35 -4.64 -12.99 -8.33
N LEU A 36 -5.43 -12.51 -7.36
CA LEU A 36 -5.54 -11.09 -7.06
C LEU A 36 -4.84 -10.81 -5.73
N TRP A 37 -3.86 -9.94 -5.77
CA TRP A 37 -3.18 -9.43 -4.59
C TRP A 37 -3.92 -8.22 -4.06
N GLU A 38 -4.16 -8.20 -2.76
CA GLU A 38 -4.71 -7.07 -2.02
C GLU A 38 -3.66 -6.62 -1.01
N CYS A 39 -3.21 -5.36 -1.11
CA CYS A 39 -2.28 -4.76 -0.18
C CYS A 39 -2.96 -3.64 0.60
N VAL A 40 -2.69 -3.57 1.89
CA VAL A 40 -3.18 -2.53 2.80
C VAL A 40 -1.97 -1.79 3.34
N ILE A 41 -1.97 -0.46 3.21
CA ILE A 41 -0.96 0.43 3.79
C ILE A 41 -1.56 1.00 5.08
N TYR A 42 -0.83 0.89 6.18
CA TYR A 42 -1.28 1.37 7.48
C TYR A 42 -0.19 2.16 8.19
N LEU A 43 -0.63 3.09 9.02
CA LEU A 43 0.17 3.87 9.92
C LEU A 43 -0.29 3.59 11.35
N GLY A 44 0.48 2.81 12.09
CA GLY A 44 0.06 2.27 13.38
C GLY A 44 -1.20 1.42 13.21
N SER A 45 -2.32 1.87 13.79
CA SER A 45 -3.63 1.21 13.67
C SER A 45 -4.53 1.80 12.56
N ILE A 46 -4.08 2.84 11.85
CA ILE A 46 -4.88 3.56 10.86
C ILE A 46 -4.58 3.00 9.47
N VAL A 47 -5.61 2.57 8.75
CA VAL A 47 -5.47 2.22 7.34
C VAL A 47 -5.38 3.49 6.52
N LEU A 48 -4.22 3.73 5.92
CA LEU A 48 -3.99 4.86 5.02
C LEU A 48 -4.50 4.58 3.62
N GLY A 49 -4.33 3.38 3.09
CA GLY A 49 -4.76 3.07 1.73
C GLY A 49 -4.84 1.58 1.42
N LYS A 50 -5.55 1.25 0.34
CA LYS A 50 -5.72 -0.14 -0.14
C LYS A 50 -5.50 -0.22 -1.65
N GLY A 51 -4.80 -1.25 -2.09
CA GLY A 51 -4.52 -1.50 -3.49
C GLY A 51 -4.77 -2.94 -3.89
N LYS A 52 -5.24 -3.14 -5.13
CA LYS A 52 -5.50 -4.47 -5.69
C LYS A 52 -4.86 -4.58 -7.06
N ALA A 53 -4.14 -5.68 -7.30
CA ALA A 53 -3.52 -5.94 -8.60
C ALA A 53 -3.21 -7.42 -8.82
N SER A 54 -2.77 -7.76 -10.03
CA SER A 54 -2.35 -9.12 -10.41
C SER A 54 -1.00 -9.56 -9.80
N THR A 55 -0.23 -8.62 -9.25
CA THR A 55 1.06 -8.91 -8.60
C THR A 55 1.18 -8.13 -7.28
N PRO A 56 1.97 -8.62 -6.30
CA PRO A 56 2.09 -7.95 -5.01
C PRO A 56 2.70 -6.56 -5.16
N ALA A 57 3.67 -6.38 -6.06
CA ALA A 57 4.32 -5.10 -6.30
C ALA A 57 3.34 -4.03 -6.84
N LEU A 58 2.45 -4.42 -7.76
CA LEU A 58 1.45 -3.51 -8.30
C LEU A 58 0.34 -3.20 -7.28
N ALA A 59 -0.04 -4.19 -6.46
CA ALA A 59 -1.06 -4.01 -5.42
C ALA A 59 -0.55 -3.07 -4.33
N PHE A 60 0.72 -3.19 -3.94
CA PHE A 60 1.39 -2.28 -3.03
C PHE A 60 1.44 -0.85 -3.57
N ASP A 61 1.91 -0.67 -4.81
CA ASP A 61 2.02 0.66 -5.43
C ASP A 61 0.63 1.32 -5.60
N ALA A 62 -0.40 0.55 -5.91
CA ALA A 62 -1.79 1.02 -5.90
C ALA A 62 -2.24 1.45 -4.48
N GLY A 63 -1.87 0.69 -3.45
CA GLY A 63 -2.20 1.02 -2.05
C GLY A 63 -1.50 2.29 -1.56
N VAL A 64 -0.24 2.50 -1.96
CA VAL A 64 0.50 3.74 -1.66
C VAL A 64 -0.13 4.93 -2.38
N ARG A 65 -0.53 4.77 -3.66
CA ARG A 65 -1.25 5.83 -4.38
C ARG A 65 -2.58 6.19 -3.74
N ASP A 66 -3.37 5.20 -3.32
CA ASP A 66 -4.61 5.45 -2.56
C ASP A 66 -4.32 6.16 -1.22
N ALA A 67 -3.26 5.76 -0.53
CA ALA A 67 -2.84 6.40 0.72
C ALA A 67 -2.46 7.88 0.51
N ILE A 68 -1.63 8.19 -0.50
CA ILE A 68 -1.25 9.57 -0.84
C ILE A 68 -2.48 10.40 -1.17
N ALA A 69 -3.37 9.89 -2.02
CA ALA A 69 -4.58 10.61 -2.43
C ALA A 69 -5.56 10.93 -1.28
N ARG A 70 -5.44 10.25 -0.14
CA ARG A 70 -6.25 10.49 1.06
C ARG A 70 -5.65 11.50 2.01
N ILE A 71 -4.34 11.72 1.94
CA ILE A 71 -3.59 12.61 2.85
C ILE A 71 -3.14 13.92 2.19
N SER A 72 -3.21 14.01 0.85
CA SER A 72 -3.03 15.24 0.05
C SER A 72 -4.33 16.02 -0.10
#